data_AF-A0A7V8J5L3-F1
#
_entry.id   AF-A0A7V8J5L3-F1
#
_cell.length_a   1.000
_cell.length_b   1.000
_cell.length_c   1.000
_cell.angle_alpha   90.00
_cell.angle_beta   90.00
_cell.angle_gamma   90.00
#
_symmetry.space_group_name_H-M   'P 1'
#
loop_
_entity.id
_entity.type
_entity.pdbx_description
1 polymer ?
#
loop_
_entity_poly.entity_id
_entity_poly.type
_entity_poly.pdbx_seq_one_letter_code
_entity_poly.pdbx_strand_id
1 'polypeptide(L)' 'MPQKNNLAFGITYNGTELMTSPTDSESVYNAMTRTIEQHTGIRIAEWGRCKMAGEHYRYPIMFANGERGEVLVGANV' A
#
# COMPACT_ATOMS: atom_id res chain seq x y z
N MET A 1 9.77 8.43 -23.53
CA MET A 1 8.88 8.95 -22.46
C MET A 1 8.50 7.77 -21.60
N PRO A 2 8.64 7.82 -20.25
CA PRO A 2 8.18 6.71 -19.42
C PRO A 2 6.68 6.53 -19.63
N GLN A 3 6.28 5.31 -19.98
CA GLN A 3 4.90 4.95 -20.25
C GLN A 3 4.10 5.12 -18.96
N LYS A 4 3.03 5.92 -18.99
CA LYS A 4 2.17 6.14 -17.83
C LYS A 4 1.53 4.80 -17.48
N ASN A 5 1.76 4.31 -16.27
CA ASN A 5 1.12 3.09 -15.80
C ASN A 5 -0.33 3.44 -15.42
N ASN A 6 -1.29 3.00 -16.23
CA ASN A 6 -2.71 3.26 -16.02
C ASN A 6 -3.30 2.49 -14.82
N LEU A 7 -2.52 1.61 -14.20
CA LEU A 7 -2.88 0.87 -13.00
C LEU A 7 -2.30 1.51 -11.74
N ALA A 8 -1.59 2.63 -11.84
CA ALA A 8 -1.04 3.30 -10.68
C ALA A 8 -2.14 3.87 -9.78
N PHE A 9 -2.00 3.70 -8.47
CA PHE A 9 -2.96 4.21 -7.48
C PHE A 9 -2.24 4.75 -6.24
N GLY A 10 -2.88 5.70 -5.57
CA GLY A 10 -2.37 6.29 -4.33
C GLY A 10 -2.76 5.49 -3.09
N ILE A 11 -1.82 5.38 -2.15
CA ILE A 11 -2.07 4.91 -0.79
C ILE A 11 -1.57 5.95 0.21
N THR A 12 -2.18 6.03 1.39
CA THR A 12 -1.66 6.79 2.52
C THR A 12 -1.14 5.82 3.57
N TYR A 13 0.16 5.82 3.79
CA TYR A 13 0.83 5.02 4.82
C TYR A 13 1.22 5.90 6.00
N ASN A 14 0.64 5.69 7.18
CA ASN A 14 0.90 6.48 8.39
C ASN A 14 0.89 8.02 8.16
N GLY A 15 0.01 8.51 7.29
CA GLY A 15 -0.09 9.93 6.92
C GLY A 15 0.78 10.38 5.75
N THR A 16 1.66 9.52 5.23
CA THR A 16 2.47 9.77 4.03
C THR A 16 1.79 9.22 2.79
N GLU A 17 1.58 10.05 1.77
CA GLU A 17 1.10 9.59 0.46
C GLU A 17 2.20 8.89 -0.32
N LEU A 18 1.91 7.70 -0.81
CA LEU A 18 2.78 6.89 -1.65
C LEU A 18 2.04 6.51 -2.93
N MET A 19 2.78 6.47 -4.03
CA MET A 19 2.26 5.99 -5.32
C MET A 19 2.63 4.53 -5.50
N THR A 20 1.63 3.68 -5.69
CA THR A 20 1.81 2.28 -6.05
C THR A 20 1.64 2.11 -7.54
N SER A 21 2.62 1.50 -8.19
CA SER A 21 2.63 1.22 -9.64
C SER A 21 2.72 -0.29 -9.87
N PRO A 22 1.58 -1.01 -9.86
CA PRO A 22 1.55 -2.45 -10.07
C PRO A 22 1.88 -2.81 -11.51
N THR A 23 2.44 -4.00 -11.76
CA THR A 23 2.45 -4.56 -13.12
C THR A 23 1.08 -5.19 -13.45
N ASP A 24 0.82 -5.47 -14.73
CA ASP A 24 -0.46 -6.05 -15.18
C ASP A 24 -0.80 -7.40 -14.53
N SER A 25 0.20 -8.11 -14.00
CA SER A 25 0.06 -9.40 -13.32
C SER A 25 0.25 -9.32 -11.81
N GLU A 26 0.55 -8.15 -11.24
CA GLU A 26 0.78 -7.96 -9.81
C GLU A 26 -0.55 -7.72 -9.09
N SER A 27 -0.78 -8.45 -7.99
CA SER A 27 -1.94 -8.18 -7.15
C SER A 27 -1.77 -6.82 -6.47
N VAL A 28 -2.89 -6.12 -6.24
CA VAL A 28 -2.94 -4.85 -5.49
C VAL A 28 -2.18 -4.96 -4.17
N TYR A 29 -2.36 -6.08 -3.47
CA TYR A 29 -1.71 -6.37 -2.19
C TYR A 29 -0.18 -6.47 -2.29
N ASN A 30 0.32 -7.17 -3.32
CA ASN A 30 1.76 -7.29 -3.53
C ASN A 30 2.37 -5.95 -3.90
N ALA A 31 1.68 -5.17 -4.74
CA ALA A 31 2.12 -3.84 -5.13
C ALA A 31 2.19 -2.89 -3.92
N MET A 32 1.17 -2.88 -3.06
CA MET A 32 1.19 -2.10 -1.82
C MET A 32 2.32 -2.56 -0.88
N THR A 33 2.47 -3.88 -0.69
CA THR A 33 3.53 -4.44 0.15
C THR A 33 4.89 -3.96 -0.33
N ARG A 34 5.19 -4.13 -1.62
CA ARG A 34 6.44 -3.67 -2.24
C ARG A 34 6.64 -2.16 -2.08
N THR A 35 5.63 -1.34 -2.34
CA THR A 35 5.71 0.12 -2.18
C THR A 35 6.07 0.52 -0.74
N ILE A 36 5.43 -0.09 0.26
CA ILE A 36 5.68 0.23 1.66
C ILE A 36 7.05 -0.28 2.11
N GLU A 37 7.42 -1.52 1.77
CA GLU A 37 8.73 -2.07 2.10
C GLU A 37 9.88 -1.29 1.47
N GLN A 38 9.70 -0.79 0.24
CA GLN A 38 10.66 0.10 -0.42
C GLN A 38 10.76 1.46 0.26
N HIS A 39 9.65 1.99 0.79
CA HIS A 39 9.62 3.26 1.50
C HIS A 39 10.25 3.16 2.91
N THR A 40 9.94 2.10 3.66
CA THR A 40 10.40 1.95 5.05
C THR A 40 11.72 1.22 5.18
N GLY A 41 12.11 0.41 4.20
CA GLY A 41 13.23 -0.53 4.28
C GLY A 41 12.95 -1.75 5.18
N ILE A 42 11.71 -1.93 5.64
CA ILE A 42 11.32 -2.98 6.60
C ILE A 42 10.26 -3.87 5.96
N ARG A 43 10.43 -5.19 6.07
CA ARG A 43 9.47 -6.17 5.55
C ARG A 43 8.15 -6.18 6.32
N ILE A 44 7.04 -6.30 5.60
CA ILE A 44 5.73 -6.55 6.20
C ILE A 44 5.62 -8.04 6.52
N ALA A 45 5.33 -8.36 7.78
CA ALA A 45 5.12 -9.73 8.24
C ALA A 45 3.65 -10.15 8.11
N GLU A 46 2.72 -9.24 8.38
CA GLU A 46 1.29 -9.55 8.37
C GLU A 46 0.47 -8.34 7.92
N TRP A 47 -0.60 -8.61 7.18
CA TRP A 47 -1.69 -7.67 6.96
C TRP A 47 -2.92 -8.14 7.73
N GLY A 48 -3.48 -7.25 8.53
CA GLY A 48 -4.73 -7.50 9.21
C GLY A 48 -5.93 -7.31 8.28
N ARG A 49 -7.12 -7.60 8.83
CA ARG A 49 -8.38 -7.54 8.09
C ARG A 49 -8.68 -6.12 7.62
N CYS A 50 -9.03 -6.00 6.33
CA CYS A 50 -9.53 -4.76 5.73
C CYS A 50 -10.77 -4.25 6.48
N LYS A 51 -10.80 -2.94 6.75
CA LYS A 51 -11.94 -2.23 7.33
C LYS A 51 -12.27 -1.02 6.47
N MET A 52 -13.55 -0.74 6.27
CA MET A 52 -13.97 0.51 5.65
C MET A 52 -13.78 1.66 6.66
N ALA A 53 -13.12 2.74 6.25
CA ALA A 53 -12.83 3.91 7.06
C ALA A 53 -13.23 5.17 6.27
N GLY A 54 -14.52 5.54 6.35
CA GLY A 54 -15.08 6.58 5.49
C GLY A 54 -15.09 6.12 4.02
N GLU A 55 -14.46 6.90 3.14
CA GLU A 55 -14.33 6.61 1.71
C GLU A 55 -13.12 5.72 1.37
N HIS A 56 -12.31 5.35 2.37
CA HIS A 56 -11.09 4.58 2.17
C HIS A 56 -11.20 3.16 2.73
N TYR A 57 -10.39 2.26 2.17
CA TYR A 57 -10.14 0.97 2.79
C TYR A 57 -8.88 1.04 3.66
N ARG A 58 -9.05 0.71 4.93
CA ARG A 58 -8.01 0.69 5.95
C ARG A 58 -7.48 -0.73 6.15
N TYR A 59 -6.17 -0.86 6.05
CA TYR A 59 -5.44 -2.09 6.30
C TYR A 59 -4.42 -1.87 7.42
N PRO A 60 -4.61 -2.47 8.59
CA PRO A 60 -3.56 -2.53 9.60
C PRO A 60 -2.47 -3.49 9.13
N ILE A 61 -1.21 -3.15 9.35
CA ILE A 61 -0.05 -3.99 9.01
C ILE A 61 0.88 -4.17 10.21
N MET A 62 1.59 -5.28 10.23
CA MET A 62 2.65 -5.56 11.20
C MET A 62 3.95 -5.82 10.44
N PHE A 63 5.00 -5.11 10.81
CA PHE A 63 6.34 -5.27 10.25
C PHE A 63 7.08 -6.41 10.96
N ALA A 64 8.09 -6.95 10.28
CA ALA A 64 8.93 -8.02 10.82
C ALA A 64 9.73 -7.61 12.07
N ASN A 65 9.92 -6.30 12.30
CA ASN A 65 10.53 -5.76 13.52
C ASN A 65 9.53 -5.60 14.69
N GLY A 66 8.26 -5.98 14.50
CA GLY A 66 7.19 -5.86 15.50
C GLY A 66 6.45 -4.51 15.51
N GLU A 67 6.86 -3.54 14.68
CA GLU A 67 6.15 -2.28 14.55
C GLU A 67 4.81 -2.46 13.85
N ARG A 68 3.86 -1.60 14.19
CA ARG A 68 2.53 -1.58 13.58
C ARG A 68 2.40 -0.34 12.71
N GLY A 69 1.77 -0.53 11.57
CA GLY A 69 1.45 0.55 10.64
C GLY A 69 0.04 0.45 10.13
N GLU A 70 -0.33 1.46 9.35
CA GLU A 70 -1.63 1.55 8.72
C GLU A 70 -1.51 2.05 7.30
N VAL A 71 -2.29 1.42 6.43
CA VAL A 71 -2.42 1.78 5.02
C VAL A 71 -3.86 2.12 4.73
N LEU A 72 -4.09 3.29 4.17
CA LEU A 72 -5.37 3.69 3.59
C LEU A 72 -5.24 3.63 2.07
N VAL A 73 -6.18 2.95 1.42
CA VAL A 73 -6.24 2.88 -0.04
C VAL A 73 -7.38 3.78 -0.50
N GLY A 74 -7.04 4.78 -1.31
CA GLY A 74 -8.02 5.64 -1.99
C GLY A 74 -8.61 4.97 -3.24
N ALA A 75 -9.72 5.50 -3.73
CA ALA A 75 -10.21 5.17 -5.07
C ALA A 75 -9.19 5.62 -6.13
N ASN A 76 -9.14 4.94 -7.28
CA ASN A 76 -8.25 5.26 -8.40
C ASN A 76 -8.27 6.77 -8.72
N VAL A 77 -7.09 7.37 -8.88
CA VAL A 77 -6.89 8.72 -9.42
C VAL A 77 -6.89 8.72 -10.94
#